data_AF-A0A7W0ZK80-F1
#
_entry.id   AF-A0A7W0ZK80-F1
#
_cell.length_a   1.000
_cell.length_b   1.000
_cell.length_c   1.000
_cell.angle_alpha   90.00
_cell.angle_beta   90.00
_cell.angle_gamma   90.00
#
_symmetry.space_group_name_H-M   'P 1'
#
loop_
_entity.id
_entity.type
_entity.pdbx_description
1 polymer ?
#
loop_
_entity_poly.entity_id
_entity_poly.type
_entity_poly.pdbx_seq_one_letter_code
_entity_poly.pdbx_strand_id
1 'polypeptide(L)'
;MQHNRIWEYTKTEEKFISELGATALPDYETLVQFLPDHWPIEDHAEEWIFRKLQIKEAMRAWGRPECKTLREYIPQTQKYVARLHQLAIERMRRRKYDAGGILHFHAIDFWPSVTMAALDYFRRPTQSYSAVRRSFQMVLGSFDYDRDIWKVGEELHCGLWLINDHWYRIPGASVKWKIIDEKGTKIISGEIPSDIAEDSSNKLGEIRWKPASAGRYEIRAAVVDKTGREFSENIYDFEVK
;
A
#
# COMPACT_ATOMS: atom_id res chain seq x y z
N MET A 1 7.58 -21.26 7.16
CA MET A 1 7.63 -19.93 6.52
C MET A 1 6.56 -19.89 5.44
N GLN A 2 5.41 -19.28 5.72
CA GLN A 2 4.41 -19.01 4.68
C GLN A 2 5.07 -18.12 3.62
N HIS A 3 5.09 -18.56 2.36
CA HIS A 3 5.47 -17.70 1.25
C HIS A 3 4.49 -16.51 1.24
N ASN A 4 4.95 -15.33 1.66
CA ASN A 4 4.15 -14.12 1.58
C ASN A 4 4.03 -13.73 0.11
N ARG A 5 2.96 -14.18 -0.55
CA ARG A 5 2.70 -13.97 -1.99
C ARG A 5 2.48 -12.51 -2.38
N ILE A 6 2.41 -11.60 -1.41
CA ILE A 6 2.23 -10.17 -1.70
C ILE A 6 3.33 -9.60 -2.62
N TRP A 7 4.53 -10.17 -2.58
CA TRP A 7 5.64 -9.75 -3.44
C TRP A 7 5.51 -10.22 -4.89
N GLU A 8 4.55 -11.08 -5.23
CA GLU A 8 4.24 -11.43 -6.63
C GLU A 8 3.71 -10.20 -7.39
N TYR A 9 3.01 -9.28 -6.70
CA TYR A 9 2.50 -8.05 -7.31
C TYR A 9 3.58 -7.06 -7.76
N THR A 10 4.83 -7.21 -7.28
CA THR A 10 5.96 -6.41 -7.78
C THR A 10 6.43 -6.90 -9.15
N LYS A 11 6.04 -8.12 -9.54
CA LYS A 11 6.46 -8.81 -10.75
C LYS A 11 5.33 -8.98 -11.78
N THR A 12 4.14 -8.45 -11.50
CA THR A 12 2.99 -8.41 -12.40
C THR A 12 3.38 -7.92 -13.81
N GLU A 13 3.01 -8.69 -14.83
CA GLU A 13 3.29 -8.46 -16.25
C GLU A 13 2.01 -8.30 -17.12
N GLU A 14 0.85 -8.36 -16.48
CA GLU A 14 -0.47 -8.20 -17.06
C GLU A 14 -0.59 -6.91 -17.87
N LYS A 15 -1.23 -6.99 -19.04
CA LYS A 15 -1.44 -5.81 -19.90
C LYS A 15 -2.55 -4.92 -19.40
N PHE A 16 -3.55 -5.49 -18.73
CA PHE A 16 -4.62 -4.77 -18.06
C PHE A 16 -5.16 -5.65 -16.94
N ILE A 17 -5.30 -5.09 -15.74
CA ILE A 17 -5.92 -5.81 -14.61
C ILE A 17 -7.34 -5.30 -14.47
N SER A 18 -8.30 -6.09 -14.90
CA SER A 18 -9.72 -5.72 -14.85
C SER A 18 -10.32 -5.80 -13.44
N GLU A 19 -9.71 -6.56 -12.55
CA GLU A 19 -10.10 -6.65 -11.14
C GLU A 19 -8.87 -6.91 -10.27
N LEU A 20 -8.61 -6.01 -9.32
CA LEU A 20 -7.65 -6.22 -8.24
C LEU A 20 -8.39 -6.10 -6.92
N GLY A 21 -8.51 -7.19 -6.17
CA GLY A 21 -9.13 -7.15 -4.85
C GLY A 21 -8.47 -8.10 -3.86
N ALA A 22 -8.49 -7.68 -2.59
CA ALA A 22 -8.12 -8.51 -1.46
C ALA A 22 -9.01 -8.15 -0.27
N THR A 23 -9.50 -9.17 0.43
CA THR A 23 -10.41 -8.97 1.57
C THR A 23 -9.64 -8.39 2.75
N ALA A 24 -10.26 -7.53 3.56
CA ALA A 24 -9.79 -7.15 4.88
C ALA A 24 -10.98 -7.08 5.86
N LEU A 25 -10.71 -7.10 7.16
CA LEU A 25 -11.75 -6.78 8.13
C LEU A 25 -12.10 -5.27 8.03
N PRO A 26 -13.39 -4.90 8.11
CA PRO A 26 -13.80 -3.49 8.18
C PRO A 26 -13.33 -2.84 9.49
N ASP A 27 -13.55 -1.54 9.61
CA ASP A 27 -13.26 -0.79 10.83
C ASP A 27 -13.94 -1.42 12.05
N TYR A 28 -13.31 -1.33 13.24
CA TYR A 28 -13.82 -2.00 14.44
C TYR A 28 -15.25 -1.56 14.76
N GLU A 29 -15.50 -0.26 14.69
CA GLU A 29 -16.79 0.37 14.96
C GLU A 29 -17.88 -0.08 13.97
N THR A 30 -17.51 -0.47 12.75
CA THR A 30 -18.44 -1.07 11.78
C THR A 30 -18.65 -2.55 12.07
N LEU A 31 -17.57 -3.30 12.30
CA LEU A 31 -17.62 -4.75 12.48
C LEU A 31 -18.53 -5.14 13.64
N VAL A 32 -18.40 -4.48 14.79
CA VAL A 32 -19.17 -4.80 16.00
C VAL A 32 -20.67 -4.49 15.89
N GLN A 33 -21.11 -3.75 14.86
CA GLN A 33 -22.54 -3.50 14.62
C GLN A 33 -23.26 -4.75 14.11
N PHE A 34 -22.55 -5.68 13.46
CA PHE A 34 -23.14 -6.90 12.91
C PHE A 34 -22.44 -8.19 13.35
N LEU A 35 -21.29 -8.10 14.01
CA LEU A 35 -20.55 -9.21 14.64
C LEU A 35 -20.06 -8.85 16.05
N PRO A 36 -20.93 -8.44 17.00
CA PRO A 36 -20.50 -8.02 18.33
C PRO A 36 -19.83 -9.16 19.13
N ASP A 37 -20.40 -10.38 19.04
CA ASP A 37 -20.01 -11.53 19.87
C ASP A 37 -19.43 -12.70 19.05
N HIS A 38 -18.96 -12.45 17.83
CA HIS A 38 -18.51 -13.50 16.90
C HIS A 38 -16.98 -13.60 16.81
N TRP A 39 -16.27 -13.18 17.86
CA TRP A 39 -14.82 -13.35 17.97
C TRP A 39 -14.50 -14.41 19.02
N PRO A 40 -13.65 -15.42 18.73
CA PRO A 40 -12.81 -15.61 17.54
C PRO A 40 -13.53 -16.10 16.27
N ILE A 41 -12.94 -15.81 15.09
CA ILE A 41 -13.52 -16.21 13.78
C ILE A 41 -13.86 -17.71 13.69
N GLU A 42 -12.98 -18.56 14.23
CA GLU A 42 -13.08 -20.02 14.10
C GLU A 42 -14.25 -20.60 14.90
N ASP A 43 -14.59 -19.99 16.03
CA ASP A 43 -15.71 -20.42 16.90
C ASP A 43 -17.07 -20.03 16.32
N HIS A 44 -17.09 -19.11 15.35
CA HIS A 44 -18.29 -18.54 14.75
C HIS A 44 -18.28 -18.61 13.21
N ALA A 45 -17.59 -19.61 12.64
CA ALA A 45 -17.24 -19.65 11.22
C ALA A 45 -18.44 -19.50 10.26
N GLU A 46 -19.60 -20.06 10.61
CA GLU A 46 -20.81 -19.97 9.77
C GLU A 46 -21.25 -18.51 9.55
N GLU A 47 -21.27 -17.70 10.60
CA GLU A 47 -21.66 -16.29 10.49
C GLU A 47 -20.61 -15.50 9.69
N TRP A 48 -19.31 -15.74 9.91
CA TRP A 48 -18.27 -15.07 9.12
C TRP A 48 -18.35 -15.40 7.63
N ILE A 49 -18.64 -16.66 7.29
CA ILE A 49 -18.86 -17.10 5.91
C ILE A 49 -20.13 -16.45 5.33
N PHE A 50 -21.21 -16.36 6.11
CA PHE A 50 -22.42 -15.64 5.73
C PHE A 50 -22.10 -14.18 5.37
N ARG A 51 -21.26 -13.53 6.18
CA ARG A 51 -20.71 -12.17 5.95
C ARG A 51 -19.63 -12.09 4.85
N LYS A 52 -19.47 -13.14 4.04
CA LYS A 52 -18.56 -13.26 2.87
C LYS A 52 -17.08 -13.41 3.18
N LEU A 53 -16.70 -13.62 4.45
CA LEU A 53 -15.30 -13.91 4.75
C LEU A 53 -14.90 -15.28 4.19
N GLN A 54 -13.95 -15.27 3.26
CA GLN A 54 -13.25 -16.46 2.79
C GLN A 54 -12.15 -16.82 3.78
N ILE A 55 -12.51 -17.53 4.87
CA ILE A 55 -11.64 -17.70 6.04
C ILE A 55 -10.27 -18.31 5.68
N LYS A 56 -10.22 -19.33 4.82
CA LYS A 56 -8.94 -20.00 4.49
C LYS A 56 -8.00 -19.07 3.73
N GLU A 57 -8.54 -18.34 2.77
CA GLU A 57 -7.84 -17.38 1.92
C GLU A 57 -7.36 -16.19 2.75
N ALA A 58 -8.24 -15.65 3.59
CA ALA A 58 -7.95 -14.59 4.56
C ALA A 58 -6.78 -14.96 5.50
N MET A 59 -6.81 -16.14 6.12
CA MET A 59 -5.76 -16.58 7.05
C MET A 59 -4.43 -16.88 6.34
N ARG A 60 -4.46 -17.28 5.06
CA ARG A 60 -3.25 -17.41 4.23
C ARG A 60 -2.65 -16.06 3.89
N ALA A 61 -3.49 -15.04 3.69
CA ALA A 61 -3.07 -13.69 3.34
C ALA A 61 -2.53 -12.94 4.56
N TRP A 62 -3.34 -12.79 5.61
CA TRP A 62 -3.02 -11.92 6.74
C TRP A 62 -2.30 -12.63 7.89
N GLY A 63 -2.24 -13.97 7.85
CA GLY A 63 -1.81 -14.80 8.98
C GLY A 63 -2.92 -14.98 10.02
N ARG A 64 -2.78 -15.98 10.90
CA ARG A 64 -3.73 -16.23 11.99
C ARG A 64 -3.64 -15.12 13.06
N PRO A 65 -4.70 -14.89 13.84
CA PRO A 65 -4.69 -13.83 14.86
C PRO A 65 -3.70 -14.06 16.00
N GLU A 66 -3.34 -15.31 16.33
CA GLU A 66 -2.33 -15.63 17.37
C GLU A 66 -2.63 -14.92 18.71
N CYS A 67 -3.84 -15.11 19.24
CA CYS A 67 -4.34 -14.51 20.48
C CYS A 67 -4.59 -12.98 20.45
N LYS A 68 -4.46 -12.31 19.30
CA LYS A 68 -4.82 -10.90 19.16
C LYS A 68 -6.31 -10.66 19.45
N THR A 69 -6.61 -9.49 20.02
CA THR A 69 -7.97 -8.93 20.04
C THR A 69 -8.38 -8.46 18.63
N LEU A 70 -9.68 -8.24 18.40
CA LEU A 70 -10.15 -7.61 17.16
C LEU A 70 -9.47 -6.26 16.88
N ARG A 71 -9.26 -5.43 17.92
CA ARG A 71 -8.60 -4.12 17.78
C ARG A 71 -7.14 -4.22 17.32
N GLU A 72 -6.46 -5.31 17.64
CA GLU A 72 -5.09 -5.57 17.19
C GLU A 72 -5.05 -6.27 15.84
N TYR A 73 -6.02 -7.15 15.56
CA TYR A 73 -6.04 -7.95 14.34
C TYR A 73 -6.55 -7.17 13.13
N ILE A 74 -7.57 -6.31 13.28
CA ILE A 74 -8.11 -5.50 12.17
C ILE A 74 -7.00 -4.68 11.47
N PRO A 75 -6.15 -3.90 12.19
CA PRO A 75 -5.04 -3.19 11.57
C PRO A 75 -4.07 -4.09 10.80
N GLN A 76 -3.81 -5.32 11.29
CA GLN A 76 -2.97 -6.28 10.59
C GLN A 76 -3.59 -6.70 9.25
N THR A 77 -4.89 -7.01 9.22
CA THR A 77 -5.59 -7.40 7.98
C THR A 77 -5.63 -6.24 6.97
N GLN A 78 -5.96 -5.04 7.43
CA GLN A 78 -6.05 -3.87 6.56
C GLN A 78 -4.68 -3.43 6.03
N LYS A 79 -3.62 -3.53 6.84
CA LYS A 79 -2.24 -3.23 6.42
C LYS A 79 -1.78 -4.14 5.29
N TYR A 80 -2.11 -5.43 5.36
CA TYR A 80 -1.80 -6.39 4.29
C TYR A 80 -2.46 -5.96 2.97
N VAL A 81 -3.76 -5.69 2.99
CA VAL A 81 -4.51 -5.30 1.78
C VAL A 81 -4.06 -3.95 1.24
N ALA A 82 -3.83 -2.98 2.12
CA ALA A 82 -3.29 -1.68 1.75
C ALA A 82 -1.95 -1.81 1.02
N ARG A 83 -1.04 -2.65 1.53
CA ARG A 83 0.25 -2.93 0.86
C ARG A 83 0.05 -3.62 -0.47
N LEU A 84 -0.86 -4.59 -0.57
CA LEU A 84 -1.14 -5.31 -1.82
C LEU A 84 -1.61 -4.35 -2.91
N HIS A 85 -2.61 -3.52 -2.59
CA HIS A 85 -3.12 -2.51 -3.52
C HIS A 85 -2.05 -1.51 -3.90
N GLN A 86 -1.25 -1.04 -2.94
CA GLN A 86 -0.14 -0.14 -3.22
C GLN A 86 0.83 -0.76 -4.24
N LEU A 87 1.31 -1.97 -3.99
CA LEU A 87 2.28 -2.64 -4.86
C LEU A 87 1.74 -2.83 -6.28
N ALA A 88 0.52 -3.37 -6.40
CA ALA A 88 -0.07 -3.67 -7.70
C ALA A 88 -0.40 -2.42 -8.50
N ILE A 89 -1.04 -1.42 -7.88
CA ILE A 89 -1.42 -0.17 -8.56
C ILE A 89 -0.17 0.56 -9.01
N GLU A 90 0.78 0.76 -8.11
CA GLU A 90 2.00 1.49 -8.44
C GLU A 90 2.84 0.76 -9.49
N ARG A 91 2.97 -0.57 -9.40
CA ARG A 91 3.67 -1.36 -10.42
C ARG A 91 3.04 -1.20 -11.80
N MET A 92 1.71 -1.28 -11.91
CA MET A 92 1.03 -1.10 -13.18
C MET A 92 1.24 0.30 -13.76
N ARG A 93 1.24 1.34 -12.92
CA ARG A 93 1.55 2.72 -13.35
C ARG A 93 3.02 2.91 -13.73
N ARG A 94 3.96 2.22 -13.07
CA ARG A 94 5.38 2.17 -13.50
C ARG A 94 5.57 1.52 -14.86
N ARG A 95 4.64 0.64 -15.26
CA ARG A 95 4.62 -0.03 -16.57
C ARG A 95 3.79 0.69 -17.62
N LYS A 96 3.50 1.98 -17.44
CA LYS A 96 2.73 2.77 -18.42
C LYS A 96 3.26 2.51 -19.85
N TYR A 97 2.33 2.34 -20.80
CA TYR A 97 2.54 1.95 -22.20
C TYR A 97 2.89 0.47 -22.45
N ASP A 98 3.47 -0.24 -21.49
CA ASP A 98 3.49 -1.70 -21.51
C ASP A 98 2.23 -2.32 -20.90
N ALA A 99 1.62 -1.61 -19.96
CA ALA A 99 0.35 -1.91 -19.31
C ALA A 99 -0.61 -0.73 -19.48
N GLY A 100 -1.88 -1.04 -19.78
CA GLY A 100 -2.93 -0.08 -20.11
C GLY A 100 -3.83 0.31 -18.94
N GLY A 101 -3.73 -0.35 -17.79
CA GLY A 101 -4.51 0.05 -16.61
C GLY A 101 -4.76 -1.05 -15.58
N ILE A 102 -5.37 -0.63 -14.48
CA ILE A 102 -5.78 -1.46 -13.35
C ILE A 102 -7.07 -0.93 -12.74
N LEU A 103 -8.01 -1.82 -12.43
CA LEU A 103 -9.27 -1.50 -11.77
C LEU A 103 -9.26 -2.08 -10.34
N HIS A 104 -9.33 -1.20 -9.35
CA HIS A 104 -9.48 -1.60 -7.96
C HIS A 104 -10.89 -2.15 -7.70
N PHE A 105 -10.96 -3.38 -7.17
CA PHE A 105 -12.18 -4.09 -6.81
C PHE A 105 -12.23 -4.33 -5.29
N HIS A 106 -13.13 -3.72 -4.53
CA HIS A 106 -14.15 -2.76 -4.97
C HIS A 106 -14.29 -1.56 -4.04
N ALA A 107 -14.95 -0.52 -4.52
CA ALA A 107 -14.95 0.77 -3.83
C ALA A 107 -15.75 0.76 -2.52
N ILE A 108 -16.93 0.11 -2.51
CA ILE A 108 -17.90 0.21 -1.41
C ILE A 108 -18.61 -1.13 -1.16
N ASP A 109 -18.96 -1.40 0.10
CA ASP A 109 -19.93 -2.46 0.42
C ASP A 109 -21.38 -1.94 0.40
N PHE A 110 -22.32 -2.81 0.04
CA PHE A 110 -23.75 -2.48 -0.05
C PHE A 110 -24.60 -3.13 1.06
N TRP A 111 -23.99 -3.98 1.90
CA TRP A 111 -24.63 -4.59 3.07
C TRP A 111 -23.55 -4.88 4.15
N PRO A 112 -23.92 -5.19 5.41
CA PRO A 112 -22.94 -5.49 6.46
C PRO A 112 -22.18 -6.79 6.15
N SER A 113 -20.97 -6.65 5.61
CA SER A 113 -20.12 -7.73 5.10
C SER A 113 -18.64 -7.49 5.36
N VAL A 114 -17.84 -8.54 5.15
CA VAL A 114 -16.38 -8.55 5.22
C VAL A 114 -15.86 -8.90 3.82
N THR A 115 -15.49 -7.87 3.05
CA THR A 115 -15.15 -8.00 1.63
C THR A 115 -13.84 -7.26 1.28
N MET A 116 -13.64 -7.00 -0.01
CA MET A 116 -12.51 -6.25 -0.58
C MET A 116 -12.77 -4.72 -0.60
N ALA A 117 -13.82 -4.26 0.05
CA ALA A 117 -14.25 -2.87 -0.01
C ALA A 117 -13.22 -1.89 0.59
N ALA A 118 -12.87 -0.84 -0.15
CA ALA A 118 -12.07 0.26 0.37
C ALA A 118 -12.81 1.06 1.44
N LEU A 119 -14.11 1.33 1.21
CA LEU A 119 -15.04 1.93 2.16
C LEU A 119 -16.03 0.86 2.61
N ASP A 120 -16.17 0.68 3.92
CA ASP A 120 -17.10 -0.32 4.45
C ASP A 120 -18.58 0.06 4.24
N TYR A 121 -19.48 -0.78 4.76
CA TYR A 121 -20.93 -0.58 4.67
C TYR A 121 -21.39 0.80 5.16
N PHE A 122 -20.80 1.31 6.25
CA PHE A 122 -21.09 2.63 6.81
C PHE A 122 -20.23 3.75 6.22
N ARG A 123 -19.53 3.47 5.11
CA ARG A 123 -18.63 4.40 4.40
C ARG A 123 -17.43 4.84 5.22
N ARG A 124 -17.02 4.04 6.21
CA ARG A 124 -15.76 4.30 6.93
C ARG A 124 -14.59 3.81 6.08
N PRO A 125 -13.53 4.62 5.93
CA PRO A 125 -12.36 4.23 5.17
C PRO A 125 -11.54 3.18 5.91
N THR A 126 -11.21 2.10 5.22
CA THR A 126 -10.16 1.16 5.64
C THR A 126 -8.78 1.72 5.27
N GLN A 127 -7.70 1.11 5.75
CA GLN A 127 -6.34 1.47 5.28
C GLN A 127 -6.18 1.27 3.76
N SER A 128 -6.95 0.36 3.16
CA SER A 128 -6.99 0.16 1.71
C SER A 128 -7.42 1.43 0.97
N TYR A 129 -8.44 2.14 1.46
CA TYR A 129 -8.89 3.40 0.85
C TYR A 129 -7.74 4.42 0.77
N SER A 130 -6.99 4.60 1.85
CA SER A 130 -5.87 5.53 1.89
C SER A 130 -4.74 5.13 0.94
N ALA A 131 -4.41 3.84 0.87
CA ALA A 131 -3.40 3.33 -0.06
C ALA A 131 -3.83 3.53 -1.52
N VAL A 132 -5.05 3.13 -1.87
CA VAL A 132 -5.61 3.29 -3.22
C VAL A 132 -5.65 4.76 -3.63
N ARG A 133 -6.13 5.65 -2.74
CA ARG A 133 -6.15 7.11 -2.98
C ARG A 133 -4.76 7.66 -3.26
N ARG A 134 -3.76 7.23 -2.49
CA ARG A 134 -2.36 7.66 -2.64
C ARG A 134 -1.75 7.13 -3.94
N SER A 135 -1.90 5.84 -4.20
CA SER A 135 -1.33 5.17 -5.37
C SER A 135 -1.97 5.62 -6.70
N PHE A 136 -3.17 6.21 -6.68
CA PHE A 136 -3.82 6.83 -7.85
C PHE A 136 -3.66 8.36 -7.95
N GLN A 137 -2.80 8.99 -7.14
CA GLN A 137 -2.51 10.42 -7.34
C GLN A 137 -1.93 10.67 -8.74
N MET A 138 -2.46 11.69 -9.44
CA MET A 138 -2.12 11.99 -10.85
C MET A 138 -0.62 12.15 -11.08
N VAL A 139 0.07 12.76 -10.12
CA VAL A 139 1.54 12.79 -10.07
C VAL A 139 1.95 11.97 -8.86
N LEU A 140 2.97 11.11 -9.00
CA LEU A 140 3.41 10.25 -7.90
C LEU A 140 4.91 9.93 -7.97
N GLY A 141 5.61 10.13 -6.86
CA GLY A 141 6.91 9.50 -6.60
C GLY A 141 6.69 8.05 -6.19
N SER A 142 6.86 7.09 -7.11
CA SER A 142 6.56 5.68 -6.85
C SER A 142 7.80 4.91 -6.42
N PHE A 143 7.65 4.06 -5.40
CA PHE A 143 8.74 3.25 -4.89
C PHE A 143 8.73 1.85 -5.50
N ASP A 144 9.91 1.36 -5.86
CA ASP A 144 10.14 0.04 -6.43
C ASP A 144 11.00 -0.80 -5.47
N TYR A 145 10.34 -1.68 -4.73
CA TYR A 145 10.90 -2.52 -3.68
C TYR A 145 10.25 -3.91 -3.72
N ASP A 146 10.94 -4.93 -3.20
CA ASP A 146 10.53 -6.34 -3.28
C ASP A 146 10.33 -7.02 -1.92
N ARG A 147 10.50 -6.27 -0.83
CA ARG A 147 10.37 -6.73 0.56
C ARG A 147 10.10 -5.55 1.49
N ASP A 148 9.78 -5.82 2.75
CA ASP A 148 9.63 -4.81 3.81
C ASP A 148 10.27 -5.23 5.14
N ILE A 149 11.10 -6.28 5.10
CA ILE A 149 11.93 -6.69 6.22
C ILE A 149 13.37 -6.74 5.71
N TRP A 150 14.24 -5.96 6.34
CA TRP A 150 15.67 -5.86 6.05
C TRP A 150 16.48 -6.26 7.28
N LYS A 151 17.75 -6.64 7.11
CA LYS A 151 18.65 -6.90 8.25
C LYS A 151 19.47 -5.67 8.62
N VAL A 152 19.84 -5.55 9.89
CA VAL A 152 20.86 -4.57 10.30
C VAL A 152 22.13 -4.78 9.47
N GLY A 153 22.64 -3.69 8.88
CA GLY A 153 23.82 -3.72 8.02
C GLY A 153 23.60 -4.26 6.58
N GLU A 154 22.40 -4.70 6.21
CA GLU A 154 22.02 -5.01 4.82
C GLU A 154 21.77 -3.70 4.07
N GLU A 155 22.34 -3.53 2.87
CA GLU A 155 22.03 -2.34 2.07
C GLU A 155 20.60 -2.46 1.54
N LEU A 156 19.74 -1.54 1.96
CA LEU A 156 18.42 -1.36 1.38
C LEU A 156 18.56 -0.79 -0.03
N HIS A 157 17.84 -1.38 -0.97
CA HIS A 157 17.70 -0.89 -2.34
C HIS A 157 16.23 -0.61 -2.64
N CYS A 158 15.90 0.64 -2.96
CA CYS A 158 14.55 1.03 -3.37
C CYS A 158 14.62 1.93 -4.60
N GLY A 159 14.08 1.48 -5.73
CA GLY A 159 13.98 2.31 -6.92
C GLY A 159 13.00 3.46 -6.70
N LEU A 160 13.32 4.63 -7.23
CA LEU A 160 12.45 5.79 -7.20
C LEU A 160 12.04 6.15 -8.63
N TRP A 161 10.73 6.14 -8.86
CA TRP A 161 10.09 6.47 -10.12
C TRP A 161 9.29 7.76 -9.99
N LEU A 162 9.06 8.42 -11.12
CA LEU A 162 8.18 9.56 -11.23
C LEU A 162 7.14 9.31 -12.31
N ILE A 163 5.88 9.45 -11.90
CA ILE A 163 4.71 9.20 -12.74
C ILE A 163 3.92 10.50 -12.86
N ASN A 164 3.46 10.81 -14.07
CA ASN A 164 2.55 11.91 -14.34
C ASN A 164 1.46 11.45 -15.30
N ASP A 165 0.22 11.40 -14.83
CA ASP A 165 -0.96 11.02 -15.62
C ASP A 165 -1.69 12.24 -16.20
N HIS A 166 -1.17 13.46 -16.01
CA HIS A 166 -1.73 14.64 -16.67
C HIS A 166 -1.32 14.73 -18.14
N TRP A 167 -2.19 15.33 -18.96
CA TRP A 167 -1.91 15.69 -20.35
C TRP A 167 -1.01 16.93 -20.52
N TYR A 168 -0.32 17.36 -19.46
CA TYR A 168 0.60 18.49 -19.49
C TYR A 168 1.89 18.19 -18.71
N ARG A 169 3.00 18.76 -19.20
CA ARG A 169 4.29 18.73 -18.53
C ARG A 169 4.32 19.60 -17.27
N ILE A 170 5.18 19.22 -16.32
CA ILE A 170 5.46 19.95 -15.09
C ILE A 170 6.95 20.32 -15.07
N PRO A 171 7.33 21.52 -15.55
CA PRO A 171 8.72 21.94 -15.59
C PRO A 171 9.23 22.38 -14.21
N GLY A 172 10.51 22.13 -13.95
CA GLY A 172 11.21 22.52 -12.73
C GLY A 172 10.70 21.81 -11.48
N ALA A 173 10.10 20.62 -11.62
CA ALA A 173 9.68 19.82 -10.47
C ALA A 173 10.87 19.09 -9.83
N SER A 174 10.65 18.58 -8.62
CA SER A 174 11.60 17.68 -7.97
C SER A 174 10.88 16.64 -7.11
N VAL A 175 11.56 15.51 -6.89
CA VAL A 175 11.13 14.50 -5.92
C VAL A 175 12.02 14.59 -4.69
N LYS A 176 11.44 15.05 -3.58
CA LYS A 176 12.10 15.11 -2.27
C LYS A 176 11.79 13.82 -1.53
N TRP A 177 12.81 13.13 -1.05
CA TRP A 177 12.64 11.91 -0.29
C TRP A 177 13.38 11.93 1.03
N LYS A 178 12.89 11.16 2.00
CA LYS A 178 13.52 10.99 3.32
C LYS A 178 13.23 9.62 3.90
N ILE A 179 14.17 9.09 4.66
CA ILE A 179 13.96 7.96 5.56
C ILE A 179 13.79 8.51 6.97
N ILE A 180 12.73 8.09 7.65
CA ILE A 180 12.45 8.43 9.04
C ILE A 180 12.33 7.18 9.90
N ASP A 181 12.67 7.27 11.19
CA ASP A 181 12.40 6.21 12.17
C ASP A 181 10.96 6.28 12.71
N GLU A 182 10.58 5.33 13.56
CA GLU A 182 9.26 5.26 14.21
C GLU A 182 8.92 6.51 15.06
N LYS A 183 9.93 7.29 15.49
CA LYS A 183 9.75 8.55 16.23
C LYS A 183 9.61 9.76 15.29
N GLY A 184 9.70 9.56 13.98
CA GLY A 184 9.68 10.62 12.97
C GLY A 184 11.04 11.32 12.79
N THR A 185 12.11 10.80 13.38
CA THR A 185 13.46 11.35 13.25
C THR A 185 13.98 11.11 11.86
N LYS A 186 14.40 12.17 11.16
CA LYS A 186 15.00 12.06 9.83
C LYS A 186 16.39 11.43 9.91
N ILE A 187 16.56 10.29 9.24
CA ILE A 187 17.82 9.55 9.17
C ILE A 187 18.66 10.04 7.99
N ILE A 188 18.06 10.08 6.81
CA ILE A 188 18.69 10.53 5.57
C ILE A 188 17.62 11.12 4.64
N SER A 189 18.01 12.02 3.75
CA SER A 189 17.13 12.61 2.74
C SER A 189 17.89 12.98 1.49
N GLY A 190 17.16 13.12 0.39
CA GLY A 190 17.67 13.65 -0.87
C GLY A 190 16.59 14.33 -1.69
N GLU A 191 17.00 14.91 -2.79
CA GLU A 191 16.13 15.57 -3.75
C GLU A 191 16.64 15.27 -5.15
N ILE A 192 15.74 14.89 -6.06
CA ILE A 192 16.07 14.64 -7.46
C ILE A 192 15.27 15.64 -8.30
N PRO A 193 15.92 16.67 -8.87
CA PRO A 193 15.29 17.56 -9.84
C PRO A 193 14.91 16.80 -11.10
N SER A 194 13.70 17.03 -11.63
CA SER A 194 13.24 16.41 -12.86
C SER A 194 12.09 17.20 -13.47
N ASP A 195 12.24 17.60 -14.73
CA ASP A 195 11.10 18.01 -15.55
C ASP A 195 10.22 16.78 -15.79
N ILE A 196 8.93 16.88 -15.48
CA ILE A 196 8.00 15.75 -15.67
C ILE A 196 7.27 15.94 -16.98
N ALA A 197 7.48 15.05 -17.94
CA ALA A 197 6.70 15.03 -19.17
C ALA A 197 5.23 14.69 -18.89
N GLU A 198 4.31 15.15 -19.74
CA GLU A 198 2.93 14.68 -19.77
C GLU A 198 2.84 13.16 -19.94
N ASP A 199 1.79 12.56 -19.38
CA ASP A 199 1.46 11.13 -19.52
C ASP A 199 2.67 10.18 -19.42
N SER A 200 3.54 10.36 -18.44
CA SER A 200 4.85 9.69 -18.39
C SER A 200 5.06 8.84 -17.15
N SER A 201 6.00 7.90 -17.24
CA SER A 201 6.47 7.07 -16.14
C SER A 201 7.96 6.76 -16.33
N ASN A 202 8.81 7.30 -15.47
CA ASN A 202 10.27 7.23 -15.64
C ASN A 202 10.96 6.85 -14.32
N LYS A 203 11.97 5.98 -14.39
CA LYS A 203 12.86 5.71 -13.24
C LYS A 203 13.80 6.90 -13.07
N LEU A 204 13.79 7.52 -11.90
CA LEU A 204 14.67 8.65 -11.57
C LEU A 204 16.01 8.21 -10.97
N GLY A 205 16.01 7.11 -10.22
CA GLY A 205 17.20 6.64 -9.51
C GLY A 205 16.88 5.59 -8.46
N GLU A 206 17.77 5.47 -7.49
CA GLU A 206 17.67 4.50 -6.40
C GLU A 206 18.00 5.18 -5.07
N ILE A 207 17.20 4.89 -4.06
CA ILE A 207 17.46 5.19 -2.65
C ILE A 207 18.23 4.01 -2.09
N ARG A 208 19.41 4.29 -1.53
CA ARG A 208 20.27 3.31 -0.88
C ARG A 208 20.59 3.74 0.54
N TRP A 209 20.47 2.81 1.47
CA TRP A 209 20.77 3.07 2.88
C TRP A 209 21.10 1.79 3.60
N LYS A 210 22.13 1.82 4.45
CA LYS A 210 22.53 0.69 5.29
C LYS A 210 22.13 0.98 6.74
N PRO A 211 21.11 0.29 7.30
CA PRO A 211 20.60 0.58 8.63
C PRO A 211 21.61 0.14 9.69
N ALA A 212 21.86 1.03 10.66
CA ALA A 212 22.77 0.78 11.77
C ALA A 212 22.08 0.13 12.99
N SER A 213 20.75 0.10 13.01
CA SER A 213 19.96 -0.38 14.15
C SER A 213 18.66 -1.04 13.66
N ALA A 214 18.19 -2.02 14.44
CA ALA A 214 16.87 -2.59 14.26
C ALA A 214 15.77 -1.58 14.62
N GLY A 215 14.60 -1.73 14.02
CA GLY A 215 13.46 -0.85 14.26
C GLY A 215 12.53 -0.72 13.06
N ARG A 216 11.48 0.07 13.21
CA ARG A 216 10.56 0.42 12.13
C ARG A 216 10.98 1.74 11.49
N TYR A 217 10.89 1.77 10.17
CA TYR A 217 11.30 2.90 9.35
C TYR A 217 10.29 3.14 8.25
N GLU A 218 10.31 4.35 7.71
CA GLU A 218 9.45 4.77 6.62
C GLU A 218 10.26 5.59 5.61
N ILE A 219 10.15 5.26 4.31
CA ILE A 219 10.59 6.14 3.22
C ILE A 219 9.40 6.99 2.77
N ARG A 220 9.55 8.32 2.79
CA ARG A 220 8.58 9.26 2.20
C ARG A 220 9.16 9.88 0.95
N ALA A 221 8.34 10.03 -0.08
CA ALA A 221 8.65 10.83 -1.27
C ALA A 221 7.54 11.84 -1.51
N ALA A 222 7.91 13.11 -1.67
CA ALA A 222 7.01 14.18 -2.06
C ALA A 222 7.42 14.71 -3.43
N VAL A 223 6.46 14.84 -4.36
CA VAL A 223 6.69 15.51 -5.63
C VAL A 223 6.29 16.97 -5.46
N VAL A 224 7.20 17.88 -5.74
CA VAL A 224 6.99 19.32 -5.57
C VAL A 224 7.25 20.07 -6.86
N ASP A 225 6.59 21.22 -7.05
CA ASP A 225 6.89 22.14 -8.14
C ASP A 225 8.10 23.03 -7.85
N LYS A 226 8.46 23.88 -8.83
CA LYS A 226 9.56 24.85 -8.71
C LYS A 226 9.44 25.86 -7.57
N THR A 227 8.23 26.04 -7.02
CA THR A 227 7.96 26.93 -5.88
C THR A 227 8.01 26.17 -4.55
N GLY A 228 8.15 24.84 -4.58
CA GLY A 228 8.11 23.97 -3.42
C GLY A 228 6.71 23.52 -3.01
N ARG A 229 5.67 23.82 -3.82
CA ARG A 229 4.31 23.33 -3.57
C ARG A 229 4.25 21.83 -3.86
N GLU A 230 3.72 21.06 -2.91
CA GLU A 230 3.56 19.62 -3.05
C GLU A 230 2.35 19.25 -3.93
N PHE A 231 2.57 18.34 -4.88
CA PHE A 231 1.53 17.68 -5.67
C PHE A 231 1.03 16.40 -5.00
N SER A 232 1.95 15.63 -4.42
CA SER A 232 1.68 14.29 -3.91
C SER A 232 2.72 13.82 -2.92
N GLU A 233 2.32 12.89 -2.05
CA GLU A 233 3.22 12.12 -1.20
C GLU A 233 3.06 10.62 -1.44
N ASN A 234 4.15 9.87 -1.31
CA ASN A 234 4.13 8.42 -1.24
C ASN A 234 4.94 7.90 -0.07
N ILE A 235 4.59 6.70 0.40
CA ILE A 235 5.11 6.12 1.63
C ILE A 235 5.46 4.66 1.40
N TYR A 236 6.62 4.24 1.90
CA TYR A 236 7.00 2.84 2.00
C TYR A 236 7.51 2.54 3.42
N ASP A 237 6.68 1.86 4.21
CA ASP A 237 7.03 1.39 5.55
C ASP A 237 7.76 0.04 5.51
N PHE A 238 8.79 -0.12 6.34
CA PHE A 238 9.54 -1.36 6.47
C PHE A 238 10.10 -1.54 7.89
N GLU A 239 10.57 -2.75 8.17
CA GLU A 239 11.19 -3.13 9.44
C GLU A 239 12.64 -3.57 9.19
N VAL A 240 13.53 -3.21 10.12
CA VAL A 240 14.90 -3.71 10.17
C VAL A 240 15.03 -4.61 11.39
N LYS A 241 15.58 -5.81 11.20
CA LYS A 241 15.80 -6.84 12.24
C LYS A 241 17.25 -7.21 12.42
#